data_AF-A0A3C1Y2I2-F1
#
_entry.id   AF-A0A3C1Y2I2-F1
#
_cell.length_a   1.000
_cell.length_b   1.000
_cell.length_c   1.000
_cell.angle_alpha   90.00
_cell.angle_beta   90.00
_cell.angle_gamma   90.00
#
_symmetry.space_group_name_H-M   'P 1'
#
loop_
_entity.id
_entity.type
_entity.pdbx_description
1 polymer ?
#
loop_
_entity_poly.entity_id
_entity_poly.type
_entity_poly.pdbx_seq_one_letter_code
_entity_poly.pdbx_strand_id
1 'polypeptide(L)' 'DAVLTRLQADSAAALRQPAAVKTLGEAGFIVVGSDRQALQALLTAESKRWADVVKATGFRAD' A
#
# COMPACT_ATOMS: atom_id res chain seq x y z
N ASP A 1 4.33 3.25 19.16
CA ASP A 1 4.57 1.82 19.41
C ASP A 1 5.85 1.37 18.72
N ALA A 2 6.90 1.05 19.48
CA ALA A 2 8.24 0.79 18.96
C ALA A 2 8.30 -0.42 18.01
N VAL A 3 7.44 -1.43 18.25
CA VAL A 3 7.30 -2.62 17.40
C VAL A 3 6.90 -2.25 15.98
N LEU A 4 5.91 -1.37 15.82
CA LEU A 4 5.40 -1.00 14.51
C LEU A 4 6.39 -0.12 13.74
N THR A 5 7.18 0.69 14.43
CA THR A 5 8.28 1.45 13.82
C THR A 5 9.34 0.50 13.26
N ARG A 6 9.76 -0.50 14.05
CA ARG A 6 10.72 -1.51 13.58
C ARG A 6 10.17 -2.29 12.38
N LEU A 7 8.93 -2.75 12.45
CA LEU A 7 8.31 -3.51 11.36
C LEU A 7 8.27 -2.71 10.06
N GLN A 8 7.96 -1.41 10.12
CA GLN A 8 7.98 -0.56 8.94
C GLN A 8 9.38 -0.42 8.37
N ALA A 9 10.39 -0.18 9.21
CA ALA A 9 11.77 -0.06 8.78
C ALA A 9 12.26 -1.35 8.09
N ASP A 10 12.00 -2.50 8.72
CA ASP A 10 12.40 -3.82 8.21
C ASP A 10 11.69 -4.15 6.88
N SER A 11 10.38 -3.88 6.79
CA SER A 11 9.60 -4.07 5.55
C SER A 11 10.11 -3.18 4.41
N ALA A 12 10.37 -1.91 4.69
CA ALA A 12 10.88 -0.97 3.70
C ALA A 12 12.31 -1.34 3.25
N ALA A 13 13.14 -1.87 4.15
CA ALA A 13 14.46 -2.36 3.80
C ALA A 13 14.39 -3.61 2.90
N ALA A 14 13.48 -4.55 3.20
CA ALA A 14 13.28 -5.76 2.41
C ALA A 14 12.82 -5.45 0.98
N LEU A 15 11.88 -4.52 0.81
CA LEU A 15 11.37 -4.13 -0.52
C LEU A 15 12.40 -3.40 -1.39
N ARG A 16 13.47 -2.84 -0.80
CA ARG A 16 14.57 -2.21 -1.54
C ARG A 16 15.66 -3.20 -1.96
N GLN A 17 15.60 -4.44 -1.51
CA GLN A 17 16.59 -5.45 -1.89
C GLN A 17 16.56 -5.69 -3.41
N PRO A 18 17.71 -5.77 -4.10
CA PRO A 18 17.75 -5.90 -5.56
C PRO A 18 16.92 -7.07 -6.09
N ALA A 19 16.93 -8.20 -5.39
CA ALA A 19 16.13 -9.37 -5.75
C ALA A 19 14.62 -9.09 -5.64
N ALA A 20 14.17 -8.38 -4.60
CA ALA A 20 12.77 -8.01 -4.43
C ALA A 20 12.32 -7.01 -5.51
N VAL A 21 13.13 -5.98 -5.77
CA VAL A 21 12.85 -4.99 -6.82
C VAL A 21 12.74 -5.65 -8.19
N LYS A 22 13.67 -6.56 -8.52
CA LYS A 22 13.62 -7.31 -9.78
C LYS A 22 12.35 -8.14 -9.90
N THR A 23 12.08 -9.02 -8.93
CA THR A 23 10.92 -9.92 -8.96
C THR A 23 9.60 -9.16 -9.02
N LEU A 24 9.45 -8.11 -8.21
CA LEU A 24 8.24 -7.29 -8.18
C LEU A 24 8.09 -6.48 -9.48
N GLY A 25 9.19 -5.92 -9.99
CA GLY A 25 9.18 -5.19 -11.26
C GLY A 25 8.83 -6.08 -12.45
N GLU A 26 9.39 -7.29 -12.53
CA GLU A 26 9.06 -8.29 -13.56
C GLU A 26 7.59 -8.73 -13.49
N ALA A 27 6.99 -8.73 -12.29
CA ALA A 27 5.57 -8.99 -12.08
C ALA A 27 4.67 -7.74 -12.30
N GLY A 28 5.22 -6.61 -12.71
CA GLY A 28 4.47 -5.38 -13.04
C GLY A 28 4.12 -4.50 -11.83
N PHE A 29 4.69 -4.76 -10.65
CA PHE A 29 4.50 -3.90 -9.49
C PHE A 29 5.40 -2.67 -9.53
N ILE A 30 4.89 -1.57 -8.98
CA ILE A 30 5.67 -0.38 -8.66
C ILE A 30 5.91 -0.37 -7.16
N VAL A 31 7.16 -0.54 -6.74
CA VAL A 31 7.54 -0.51 -5.33
C VAL A 31 7.51 0.94 -4.83
N VAL A 32 6.60 1.24 -3.90
CA VAL A 32 6.52 2.54 -3.25
C VAL A 32 7.07 2.45 -1.83
N GLY A 33 8.03 3.31 -1.50
CA GLY A 33 8.68 3.36 -0.19
C GLY A 33 7.88 4.15 0.83
N SER A 34 6.57 3.93 0.94
CA SER A 34 5.70 4.68 1.86
C SER A 34 6.03 4.34 3.32
N ASP A 35 6.03 5.35 4.19
CA ASP A 35 5.98 5.15 5.64
C ASP A 35 4.54 4.82 6.10
N ARG A 36 4.38 4.57 7.41
CA ARG A 36 3.07 4.23 7.99
C ARG A 36 2.04 5.35 7.84
N GLN A 37 2.47 6.60 7.90
CA GLN A 37 1.57 7.74 7.82
C GLN A 37 1.07 7.93 6.38
N ALA A 38 1.98 7.78 5.40
CA ALA A 38 1.64 7.78 3.99
C ALA A 38 0.69 6.64 3.63
N LEU A 39 0.93 5.43 4.15
CA LEU A 39 0.00 4.31 3.96
C LEU A 39 -1.38 4.59 4.58
N GLN A 40 -1.43 5.13 5.80
CA GLN A 40 -2.70 5.47 6.45
C GLN A 40 -3.46 6.55 5.66
N ALA A 41 -2.75 7.56 5.14
CA ALA A 41 -3.35 8.60 4.31
C ALA A 41 -3.94 8.02 3.01
N LEU A 42 -3.21 7.13 2.35
CA LEU A 42 -3.67 6.42 1.15
C LEU A 42 -4.95 5.63 1.43
N LEU A 43 -4.95 4.81 2.48
CA LEU A 43 -6.11 3.98 2.82
C LEU A 43 -7.35 4.83 3.12
N THR A 44 -7.19 5.94 3.86
CA THR A 44 -8.29 6.87 4.16
C THR A 44 -8.82 7.52 2.88
N ALA A 45 -7.94 8.01 2.00
CA ALA A 45 -8.32 8.67 0.77
C ALA A 45 -9.04 7.71 -0.19
N GLU A 46 -8.46 6.53 -0.41
CA GLU A 46 -9.01 5.52 -1.31
C GLU A 46 -10.32 4.94 -0.77
N SER A 47 -10.43 4.68 0.53
CA SER A 47 -11.69 4.21 1.12
C SER A 47 -12.83 5.19 0.86
N LYS A 48 -12.58 6.50 1.03
CA LYS A 48 -13.59 7.53 0.72
C LYS A 48 -13.93 7.54 -0.77
N ARG A 49 -12.91 7.60 -1.64
CA ARG A 49 -13.08 7.66 -3.09
C ARG A 49 -13.91 6.48 -3.60
N TRP A 50 -13.59 5.27 -3.17
CA TRP A 50 -14.29 4.07 -3.61
C TRP A 50 -15.69 3.95 -3.01
N ALA A 51 -15.90 4.38 -1.76
CA ALA A 51 -17.25 4.44 -1.19
C ALA A 51 -18.19 5.33 -2.01
N ASP A 52 -17.69 6.48 -2.49
CA ASP A 52 -18.46 7.39 -3.33
C ASP A 52 -18.77 6.76 -4.71
N VAL A 53 -17.80 6.08 -5.32
CA VAL A 53 -18.00 5.35 -6.59
C VAL A 53 -19.03 4.23 -6.45
N VAL A 54 -18.96 3.43 -5.38
CA VAL A 54 -19.91 2.35 -5.12
C VAL A 54 -21.33 2.89 -4.98
N LYS A 55 -21.51 3.98 -4.21
CA LYS A 55 -22.82 4.64 -4.05
C LYS A 55 -23.35 5.19 -5.37
N ALA A 56 -22.49 5.81 -6.18
CA ALA A 56 -22.89 6.42 -7.45
C ALA A 56 -23.27 5.38 -8.52
N THR A 57 -22.61 4.22 -8.51
CA THR A 57 -22.82 3.16 -9.52
C THR A 57 -23.87 2.13 -9.10
N GLY A 58 -24.21 2.06 -7.81
CA GLY A 58 -25.05 0.99 -7.27
C GLY A 58 -24.36 -0.38 -7.24
N PHE A 59 -23.05 -0.43 -7.47
CA PHE A 59 -22.25 -1.65 -7.42
C PHE A 59 -22.39 -2.37 -6.07
N ARG A 60 -22.47 -3.69 -6.10
CA ARG A 60 -22.42 -4.56 -4.91
C ARG A 60 -21.48 -5.72 -5.22
N ALA A 61 -20.52 -5.95 -4.33
CA ALA A 61 -19.80 -7.22 -4.30
C ALA A 61 -20.74 -8.29 -3.72
N ASP A 62 -20.66 -9.50 -4.25
CA ASP A 62 -21.37 -10.68 -3.76
C ASP A 62 -20.79 -11.21 -2.44
#